data_AF-A0A4U6U4A4-F1
#
_entry.id   AF-A0A4U6U4A4-F1
#
_cell.length_a   1.000
_cell.length_b   1.000
_cell.length_c   1.000
_cell.angle_alpha   90.00
_cell.angle_beta   90.00
_cell.angle_gamma   90.00
#
_symmetry.space_group_name_H-M   'P 1'
#
loop_
_entity.id
_entity.type
_entity.pdbx_description
1 polymer ?
#
loop_
_entity_poly.entity_id
_entity_poly.type
_entity_poly.pdbx_seq_one_letter_code
_entity_poly.pdbx_strand_id
1 'polypeptide(L)'
;MAAEPQASSGAHAAATQLGDLPEACLAQAIALTSPRDACRCAAVSPALRAAADSDHVWRGFLPEQLMIDGHSYKPAAVALHQAPAPAAKSKKEAYLGLCNASGAVAVGGCRVWLERATGARCYALSARRLSLPWDDGEFCWKFTPHPRSRFAEVAELVDCTCLDIYGALPVASLTPMTPYAAFLVYDTAAEGHRGLSYPDQEAAVSLGGRVVARHDVCIRPDDAEARKFWDEPGGGDHHEEPRRPRRREDGWWEMEMGRLPSTAASGGGEPGEEEVVASFEVLGWYPKRGLIIEGIEFRPVVESST
;
A
#
# COMPACT_ATOMS: atom_id res chain seq x y z
N MET A 1 68.99 32.91 36.80
CA MET A 1 68.48 33.78 35.71
C MET A 1 69.05 33.21 34.41
N ALA A 2 68.30 32.76 33.42
CA ALA A 2 66.88 32.82 33.14
C ALA A 2 66.48 31.50 32.43
N ALA A 3 65.30 30.97 32.72
CA ALA A 3 64.66 29.92 31.93
C ALA A 3 63.52 30.57 31.15
N GLU A 4 63.58 30.50 29.82
CA GLU A 4 62.49 30.90 28.93
C GLU A 4 61.28 29.96 29.11
N PRO A 5 60.05 30.49 29.09
CA PRO A 5 58.88 29.63 28.99
C PRO A 5 58.68 29.21 27.54
N GLN A 6 58.80 27.91 27.26
CA GLN A 6 58.28 27.34 26.02
C GLN A 6 56.75 27.50 26.01
N ALA A 7 56.27 28.38 25.14
CA ALA A 7 54.86 28.42 24.77
C ALA A 7 54.55 27.16 23.96
N SER A 8 53.85 26.21 24.57
CA SER A 8 53.20 25.12 23.85
C SER A 8 52.05 25.70 23.02
N SER A 9 52.34 26.07 21.78
CA SER A 9 51.34 26.30 20.75
C SER A 9 50.62 24.98 20.45
N GLY A 10 49.62 24.65 21.27
CA GLY A 10 48.66 23.60 20.97
C GLY A 10 47.89 23.99 19.72
N ALA A 11 48.25 23.41 18.58
CA ALA A 11 47.41 23.43 17.39
C ALA A 11 46.11 22.70 17.75
N HIS A 12 45.06 23.46 18.06
CA HIS A 12 43.70 22.92 18.06
C HIS A 12 43.44 22.43 16.63
N ALA A 13 43.40 21.11 16.44
CA ALA A 13 42.84 20.52 15.24
C ALA A 13 41.43 21.11 15.10
N ALA A 14 41.21 21.95 14.08
CA ALA A 14 39.91 22.50 13.78
C ALA A 14 38.96 21.32 13.53
N ALA A 15 38.08 21.05 14.48
CA ALA A 15 37.11 19.97 14.35
C ALA A 15 36.15 20.34 13.21
N THR A 16 36.26 19.64 12.10
CA THR A 16 35.34 19.79 10.97
C THR A 16 33.95 19.34 11.40
N GLN A 17 32.97 20.20 11.21
CA GLN A 17 31.58 19.94 11.53
C GLN A 17 30.81 19.52 10.28
N LEU A 18 29.68 18.85 10.45
CA LEU A 18 28.82 18.43 9.34
C LEU A 18 28.39 19.61 8.45
N GLY A 19 28.22 20.81 9.04
CA GLY A 19 27.86 22.03 8.32
C GLY A 19 28.97 22.62 7.44
N ASP A 20 30.22 22.15 7.59
CA ASP A 20 31.36 22.61 6.79
C ASP A 20 31.47 21.84 5.45
N LEU A 21 30.66 20.80 5.25
CA LEU A 21 30.62 20.04 4.01
C LEU A 21 29.91 20.84 2.89
N PRO A 22 30.35 20.69 1.63
CA PRO A 22 29.62 21.23 0.48
C PRO A 22 28.19 20.68 0.41
N GLU A 23 27.25 21.51 -0.03
CA GLU A 23 25.84 21.14 -0.18
C GLU A 23 25.65 19.85 -0.99
N ALA A 24 26.43 19.67 -2.06
CA ALA A 24 26.37 18.47 -2.89
C ALA A 24 26.72 17.18 -2.13
N CYS A 25 27.66 17.23 -1.19
CA CYS A 25 28.02 16.08 -0.35
C CYS A 25 26.89 15.76 0.64
N LEU A 26 26.29 16.80 1.25
CA LEU A 26 25.14 16.65 2.13
C LEU A 26 23.94 16.07 1.36
N ALA A 27 23.65 16.60 0.18
CA ALA A 27 22.56 16.13 -0.68
C ALA A 27 22.77 14.68 -1.10
N GLN A 28 23.99 14.27 -1.46
CA GLN A 28 24.29 12.88 -1.78
C GLN A 28 24.08 11.95 -0.58
N ALA A 29 24.50 12.34 0.62
CA ALA A 29 24.29 11.55 1.83
C ALA A 29 22.79 11.44 2.16
N ILE A 30 22.05 12.54 2.10
CA ILE A 30 20.62 12.59 2.39
C ILE A 30 19.81 11.77 1.36
N ALA A 31 20.21 11.76 0.08
CA ALA A 31 19.56 10.98 -0.97
C ALA A 31 19.59 9.46 -0.72
N LEU A 32 20.51 8.97 0.13
CA LEU A 32 20.63 7.56 0.51
C LEU A 32 19.82 7.21 1.78
N THR A 33 19.08 8.17 2.34
CA THR A 33 18.22 7.99 3.51
C THR A 33 16.75 7.84 3.11
N SER A 34 15.82 7.98 4.05
CA SER A 34 14.38 8.02 3.75
C SER A 34 13.86 9.44 3.50
N PRO A 35 12.73 9.62 2.81
CA PRO A 35 12.04 10.90 2.71
C PRO A 35 11.74 11.56 4.07
N ARG A 36 11.41 10.75 5.08
CA ARG A 36 11.24 11.20 6.47
C ARG A 36 12.54 11.77 7.04
N ASP A 37 13.66 11.08 6.82
CA ASP A 37 14.96 11.52 7.35
C ASP A 37 15.47 12.76 6.61
N ALA A 38 15.25 12.88 5.30
CA ALA A 38 15.50 14.12 4.58
C ALA A 38 14.73 15.31 5.18
N CYS A 39 13.45 15.13 5.51
CA CYS A 39 12.66 16.17 6.18
C CYS A 39 13.19 16.50 7.58
N ARG A 40 13.70 15.51 8.33
CA ARG A 40 14.35 15.72 9.63
C ARG A 40 15.65 16.49 9.48
N CYS A 41 16.51 16.13 8.52
CA CYS A 41 17.73 16.86 8.19
C CYS A 41 17.43 18.34 7.86
N ALA A 42 16.38 18.60 7.08
CA ALA A 42 15.96 19.95 6.71
C ALA A 42 15.57 20.84 7.91
N ALA A 43 15.19 20.23 9.03
CA ALA A 43 14.84 20.94 10.26
C ALA A 43 16.06 21.32 11.12
N VAL A 44 17.23 20.70 10.89
CA VAL A 44 18.43 20.86 11.75
C VAL A 44 19.15 22.18 11.49
N SER A 45 19.40 22.55 10.23
CA SER A 45 20.12 23.78 9.89
C SER A 45 19.76 24.30 8.49
N PRO A 46 20.03 25.59 8.16
CA PRO A 46 19.82 26.12 6.82
C PRO A 46 20.61 25.39 5.72
N ALA A 47 21.86 24.99 6.00
CA ALA A 47 22.69 24.25 5.04
C ALA A 47 22.11 22.85 4.75
N LEU A 48 21.67 22.13 5.78
CA LEU A 48 21.00 20.84 5.61
C LEU A 48 19.64 20.98 4.93
N ARG A 49 18.92 22.08 5.17
CA ARG A 49 17.66 22.38 4.48
C ARG A 49 17.86 22.56 2.98
N ALA A 50 18.84 23.37 2.57
CA ALA A 50 19.16 23.57 1.17
C ALA A 50 19.47 22.24 0.47
N ALA A 51 20.35 21.43 1.08
CA ALA A 51 20.68 20.10 0.58
C ALA A 51 19.48 19.14 0.53
N ALA A 52 18.70 19.06 1.61
CA ALA A 52 17.56 18.14 1.75
C ALA A 52 16.39 18.48 0.82
N ASP A 53 16.18 19.76 0.50
CA ASP A 53 15.12 20.21 -0.40
C ASP A 53 15.55 20.19 -1.88
N SER A 54 16.80 19.81 -2.17
CA SER A 54 17.33 19.75 -3.52
C SER A 54 16.66 18.68 -4.37
N ASP A 55 16.50 18.97 -5.66
CA ASP A 55 16.00 18.01 -6.65
C ASP A 55 16.93 16.80 -6.84
N HIS A 56 18.16 16.85 -6.33
CA HIS A 56 19.05 15.69 -6.30
C HIS A 56 18.53 14.63 -5.31
N VAL A 57 18.23 15.06 -4.08
CA VAL A 57 17.67 14.20 -3.02
C VAL A 57 16.35 13.59 -3.45
N TRP A 58 15.39 14.43 -3.86
CA TRP A 58 14.05 13.96 -4.20
C TRP A 58 13.98 13.16 -5.49
N ARG A 59 15.02 13.18 -6.34
CA ARG A 59 15.15 12.24 -7.47
C ARG A 59 15.35 10.82 -6.98
N GLY A 60 16.14 10.61 -5.94
CA GLY A 60 16.42 9.28 -5.39
C GLY A 60 15.18 8.61 -4.77
N PHE A 61 14.20 9.41 -4.33
CA PHE A 61 12.97 8.93 -3.71
C PHE A 61 11.83 8.67 -4.70
N LEU A 62 11.98 9.09 -5.96
CA LEU A 62 10.98 8.86 -7.00
C LEU A 62 11.30 7.58 -7.76
N PRO A 63 10.37 6.62 -7.88
CA PRO A 63 10.58 5.45 -8.71
C PRO A 63 10.75 5.84 -10.19
N GLU A 64 11.80 5.35 -10.84
CA GLU A 64 12.07 5.64 -12.26
C GLU A 64 10.89 5.28 -13.16
N GLN A 65 10.18 4.20 -12.85
CA GLN A 65 9.02 3.71 -13.61
C GLN A 65 7.79 4.62 -13.49
N LEU A 66 7.74 5.51 -12.49
CA LEU A 66 6.66 6.49 -12.30
C LEU A 66 7.03 7.87 -12.89
N MET A 67 8.26 8.03 -13.37
CA MET A 67 8.68 9.23 -14.10
C MET A 67 8.28 9.11 -15.58
N ILE A 68 7.02 9.42 -15.89
CA ILE A 68 6.56 9.51 -17.29
C ILE A 68 7.29 10.69 -17.96
N ASP A 69 7.99 10.39 -19.06
CA ASP A 69 8.62 11.32 -20.01
C ASP A 69 9.65 12.32 -19.44
N GLY A 70 10.63 11.83 -18.69
CA GLY A 70 11.95 12.45 -18.51
C GLY A 70 12.00 13.72 -17.64
N HIS A 71 11.01 14.61 -17.71
CA HIS A 71 11.05 15.95 -17.09
C HIS A 71 9.69 16.44 -16.57
N SER A 72 8.60 15.67 -16.64
CA SER A 72 7.30 16.13 -16.13
C SER A 72 6.39 14.99 -15.66
N TYR A 73 6.25 14.86 -14.34
CA TYR A 73 5.20 14.05 -13.74
C TYR A 73 3.83 14.63 -14.10
N LYS A 74 3.02 13.85 -14.84
CA LYS A 74 1.60 14.12 -15.06
C LYS A 74 0.82 13.07 -14.26
N PRO A 75 0.13 13.43 -13.17
CA PRO A 75 -0.75 12.49 -12.51
C PRO A 75 -1.80 12.02 -13.50
N ALA A 76 -1.99 10.71 -13.58
CA ALA A 76 -3.03 10.13 -14.44
C ALA A 76 -4.39 10.61 -13.95
N ALA A 77 -5.03 11.49 -14.72
CA ALA A 77 -6.41 11.92 -14.49
C ALA A 77 -7.33 10.73 -14.80
N VAL A 78 -7.68 9.95 -13.78
CA VAL A 78 -8.69 8.87 -13.92
C VAL A 78 -9.73 8.91 -12.79
N ALA A 79 -9.69 9.91 -11.91
CA ALA A 79 -10.93 10.27 -11.22
C ALA A 79 -11.80 11.01 -12.23
N LEU A 80 -12.97 10.47 -12.57
CA LEU A 80 -13.97 11.07 -13.48
C LEU A 80 -14.32 12.54 -13.12
N HIS A 81 -13.87 13.07 -11.98
CA HIS A 81 -14.21 14.39 -11.45
C HIS A 81 -13.02 15.26 -11.01
N GLN A 82 -11.76 14.97 -11.38
CA GLN A 82 -10.64 15.85 -11.04
C GLN A 82 -9.91 16.38 -12.26
N ALA A 83 -9.81 17.71 -12.34
CA ALA A 83 -8.99 18.42 -13.31
C ALA A 83 -7.54 17.95 -13.25
N PRO A 84 -6.80 17.95 -14.38
CA PRO A 84 -5.39 17.58 -14.37
C PRO A 84 -4.64 18.42 -13.33
N ALA A 85 -3.92 17.76 -12.42
CA ALA A 85 -3.15 18.49 -11.43
C ALA A 85 -2.07 19.32 -12.14
N PRO A 86 -1.76 20.53 -11.66
CA PRO A 86 -0.71 21.35 -12.22
C PRO A 86 0.62 20.60 -12.22
N ALA A 87 1.46 20.84 -13.23
CA ALA A 87 2.79 20.24 -13.30
C ALA A 87 3.60 20.60 -12.04
N ALA A 88 4.22 19.58 -11.43
CA ALA A 88 5.06 19.78 -10.26
C ALA A 88 6.26 20.67 -10.61
N LYS A 89 6.56 21.65 -9.76
CA LYS A 89 7.65 22.62 -9.96
C LYS A 89 8.99 22.13 -9.38
N SER A 90 8.95 21.06 -8.58
CA SER A 90 10.12 20.36 -8.04
C SER A 90 9.84 18.86 -7.92
N LYS A 91 10.89 18.05 -7.75
CA LYS A 91 10.74 16.61 -7.50
C LYS A 91 10.14 16.34 -6.12
N LYS A 92 10.36 17.23 -5.15
CA LYS A 92 9.68 17.19 -3.85
C LYS A 92 8.18 17.33 -4.00
N GLU A 93 7.71 18.29 -4.80
CA GLU A 93 6.28 18.45 -5.09
C GLU A 93 5.72 17.23 -5.83
N ALA A 94 6.46 16.65 -6.79
CA ALA A 94 6.04 15.43 -7.49
C ALA A 94 5.90 14.24 -6.52
N TYR A 95 6.87 14.06 -5.62
CA TYR A 95 6.82 13.02 -4.59
C TYR A 95 5.60 13.20 -3.68
N LEU A 96 5.36 14.42 -3.18
CA LEU A 96 4.21 14.70 -2.32
C LEU A 96 2.87 14.50 -3.05
N GLY A 97 2.83 14.78 -4.36
CA GLY A 97 1.69 14.46 -5.22
C GLY A 97 1.43 12.96 -5.27
N LEU A 98 2.48 12.16 -5.47
CA LEU A 98 2.42 10.70 -5.43
C LEU A 98 2.08 10.12 -4.06
N CYS A 99 2.26 10.85 -2.96
CA CYS A 99 1.82 10.39 -1.64
C CYS A 99 0.32 10.54 -1.40
N ASN A 100 -0.37 11.34 -2.23
CA ASN A 100 -1.80 11.54 -2.13
C ASN A 100 -2.52 10.52 -3.02
N ALA A 101 -3.61 9.92 -2.52
CA ALA A 101 -4.38 8.94 -3.30
C ALA A 101 -4.89 9.51 -4.65
N SER A 102 -5.15 10.81 -4.72
CA SER A 102 -5.51 11.52 -5.96
C SER A 102 -4.37 11.60 -6.97
N GLY A 103 -3.10 11.55 -6.53
CA GLY A 103 -1.92 11.49 -7.38
C GLY A 103 -1.49 10.07 -7.73
N ALA A 104 -2.25 9.04 -7.36
CA ALA A 104 -1.90 7.67 -7.73
C ALA A 104 -1.92 7.50 -9.26
N VAL A 105 -0.83 6.96 -9.83
CA VAL A 105 -0.64 6.74 -11.27
C VAL A 105 -1.27 5.42 -11.68
N ALA A 106 -1.90 5.39 -12.85
CA ALA A 106 -2.45 4.18 -13.43
C ALA A 106 -1.36 3.37 -14.16
N VAL A 107 -1.17 2.10 -13.77
CA VAL A 107 -0.20 1.17 -14.37
C VAL A 107 -0.85 -0.20 -14.50
N GLY A 108 -1.11 -0.67 -15.73
CA GLY A 108 -1.60 -2.03 -15.99
C GLY A 108 -2.83 -2.44 -15.16
N GLY A 109 -3.87 -1.59 -15.12
CA GLY A 109 -5.08 -1.85 -14.33
C GLY A 109 -4.93 -1.66 -12.82
N CYS A 110 -3.81 -1.08 -12.37
CA CYS A 110 -3.56 -0.73 -10.97
C CYS A 110 -3.45 0.77 -10.77
N ARG A 111 -3.62 1.20 -9.53
CA ARG A 111 -3.17 2.52 -9.08
C ARG A 111 -1.97 2.37 -8.15
N VAL A 112 -0.96 3.20 -8.38
CA VAL A 112 0.31 3.18 -7.62
C VAL A 112 0.56 4.54 -7.00
N TRP A 113 0.86 4.56 -5.70
CA TRP A 113 1.20 5.76 -4.93
C TRP A 113 2.34 5.45 -3.96
N LEU A 114 2.85 6.44 -3.23
CA LEU A 114 3.97 6.27 -2.32
C LEU A 114 3.54 6.42 -0.86
N GLU A 115 4.04 5.55 0.01
CA GLU A 115 3.99 5.77 1.45
C GLU A 115 4.92 6.94 1.80
N ARG A 116 4.37 7.95 2.48
CA ARG A 116 4.98 9.28 2.63
C ARG A 116 6.29 9.28 3.39
N ALA A 117 6.45 8.40 4.37
CA ALA A 117 7.63 8.39 5.23
C ALA A 117 8.83 7.67 4.60
N THR A 118 8.54 6.55 3.93
CA THR A 118 9.54 5.59 3.44
C THR A 118 9.77 5.71 1.95
N GLY A 119 8.80 6.21 1.18
CA GLY A 119 8.81 6.14 -0.28
C GLY A 119 8.51 4.73 -0.82
N ALA A 120 8.08 3.79 0.02
CA ALA A 120 7.67 2.48 -0.44
C ALA A 120 6.40 2.56 -1.29
N ARG A 121 6.32 1.72 -2.33
CA ARG A 121 5.23 1.74 -3.31
C ARG A 121 3.99 1.06 -2.77
N CYS A 122 2.87 1.75 -2.77
CA CYS A 122 1.56 1.17 -2.51
C CYS A 122 0.89 0.81 -3.84
N TYR A 123 0.17 -0.31 -3.87
CA TYR A 123 -0.57 -0.78 -5.04
C TYR A 123 -2.04 -0.95 -4.70
N ALA A 124 -2.93 -0.59 -5.64
CA ALA A 124 -4.33 -1.00 -5.65
C ALA A 124 -4.62 -1.69 -6.98
N LEU A 125 -4.96 -2.97 -6.95
CA LEU A 125 -5.47 -3.72 -8.09
C LEU A 125 -6.95 -3.36 -8.27
N SER A 126 -7.36 -2.95 -9.46
CA SER A 126 -8.80 -2.76 -9.75
C SER A 126 -9.54 -4.08 -9.71
N ALA A 127 -10.87 -4.03 -9.51
CA ALA A 127 -11.72 -5.22 -9.66
C ALA A 127 -11.54 -5.96 -11.00
N ARG A 128 -11.18 -5.25 -12.08
CA ARG A 128 -10.87 -5.81 -13.40
C ARG A 128 -9.56 -6.60 -13.47
N ARG A 129 -8.68 -6.43 -12.48
CA ARG A 129 -7.40 -7.15 -12.37
C ARG A 129 -7.49 -8.29 -11.32
N LEU A 130 -8.66 -8.53 -10.75
CA LEU A 130 -8.88 -9.64 -9.83
C LEU A 130 -9.38 -10.84 -10.60
N SER A 131 -9.03 -12.04 -10.13
CA SER A 131 -9.73 -13.26 -10.52
C SER A 131 -11.00 -13.32 -9.68
N LEU A 132 -12.15 -13.23 -10.33
CA LEU A 132 -13.46 -13.36 -9.70
C LEU A 132 -14.10 -14.68 -10.18
N PRO A 133 -14.94 -15.33 -9.36
CA PRO A 133 -15.56 -16.59 -9.76
C PRO A 133 -16.56 -16.31 -10.88
N TRP A 134 -16.52 -17.13 -11.93
CA TRP A 134 -17.42 -17.04 -13.09
C TRP A 134 -17.38 -15.66 -13.77
N ASP A 135 -16.22 -15.02 -13.81
CA ASP A 135 -16.01 -13.73 -14.48
C ASP A 135 -16.10 -13.80 -16.01
N ASP A 136 -16.13 -15.01 -16.57
CA ASP A 136 -16.40 -15.33 -17.97
C ASP A 136 -17.90 -15.36 -18.32
N GLY A 137 -18.79 -15.32 -17.32
CA GLY A 137 -20.25 -15.29 -17.47
C GLY A 137 -20.87 -13.99 -16.97
N GLU A 138 -21.70 -13.34 -17.80
CA GLU A 138 -22.38 -12.06 -17.51
C GLU A 138 -23.34 -12.07 -16.30
N PHE A 139 -23.52 -13.21 -15.61
CA PHE A 139 -24.59 -13.40 -14.63
C PHE A 139 -24.17 -13.18 -13.17
N CYS A 140 -22.90 -13.36 -12.82
CA CYS A 140 -22.47 -13.28 -11.41
C CYS A 140 -21.97 -11.89 -11.03
N TRP A 141 -21.37 -11.16 -11.96
CA TRP A 141 -20.74 -9.87 -11.69
C TRP A 141 -21.21 -8.80 -12.66
N LYS A 142 -21.59 -7.65 -12.10
CA LYS A 142 -21.90 -6.44 -12.86
C LYS A 142 -20.80 -5.42 -12.63
N PHE A 143 -20.08 -5.07 -13.69
CA PHE A 143 -19.09 -4.01 -13.63
C PHE A 143 -19.74 -2.67 -13.91
N THR A 144 -19.61 -1.72 -12.99
CA THR A 144 -20.28 -0.41 -13.10
C THR A 144 -19.41 0.72 -12.59
N PRO A 145 -19.59 1.95 -13.09
CA PRO A 145 -19.00 3.13 -12.47
C PRO A 145 -19.55 3.33 -11.06
N HIS A 146 -18.68 3.73 -10.13
CA HIS A 146 -19.09 4.05 -8.77
C HIS A 146 -18.53 5.41 -8.36
N PRO A 147 -19.35 6.33 -7.80
CA PRO A 147 -18.97 7.74 -7.60
C PRO A 147 -17.81 7.94 -6.63
N ARG A 148 -17.58 6.99 -5.72
CA ARG A 148 -16.47 7.02 -4.76
C ARG A 148 -15.28 6.16 -5.18
N SER A 149 -15.38 5.44 -6.30
CA SER A 149 -14.29 4.58 -6.77
C SER A 149 -13.18 5.42 -7.37
N ARG A 150 -11.94 5.02 -7.11
CA ARG A 150 -10.76 5.55 -7.81
C ARG A 150 -10.53 4.91 -9.17
N PHE A 151 -11.26 3.84 -9.49
CA PHE A 151 -11.19 3.14 -10.77
C PHE A 151 -12.41 3.47 -11.63
N ALA A 152 -12.31 3.21 -12.93
CA ALA A 152 -13.41 3.44 -13.86
C ALA A 152 -14.66 2.59 -13.52
N GLU A 153 -14.43 1.38 -13.02
CA GLU A 153 -15.49 0.43 -12.68
C GLU A 153 -15.16 -0.29 -11.37
N VAL A 154 -16.22 -0.72 -10.69
CA VAL A 154 -16.22 -1.65 -9.55
C VAL A 154 -16.98 -2.91 -9.94
N ALA A 155 -16.73 -4.04 -9.27
CA ALA A 155 -17.47 -5.27 -9.51
C ALA A 155 -18.56 -5.45 -8.44
N GLU A 156 -19.82 -5.44 -8.85
CA GLU A 156 -20.96 -5.76 -7.99
C GLU A 156 -21.39 -7.22 -8.17
N LEU A 157 -21.42 -7.97 -7.08
CA LEU A 157 -21.89 -9.35 -7.03
C LEU A 157 -23.41 -9.39 -7.15
N VAL A 158 -23.92 -9.92 -8.27
CA VAL A 158 -25.36 -10.04 -8.53
C VAL A 158 -25.95 -11.22 -7.76
N ASP A 159 -25.43 -12.42 -7.98
CA ASP A 159 -25.72 -13.63 -7.23
C ASP A 159 -24.62 -14.68 -7.50
N CYS A 160 -24.11 -15.34 -6.46
CA CYS A 160 -23.21 -16.48 -6.61
C CYS A 160 -23.26 -17.39 -5.37
N THR A 161 -22.99 -18.68 -5.55
CA THR A 161 -22.93 -19.66 -4.45
C THR A 161 -21.50 -19.96 -3.97
N CYS A 162 -20.49 -19.68 -4.80
CA CYS A 162 -19.07 -19.62 -4.40
C CYS A 162 -18.60 -18.16 -4.41
N LEU A 163 -17.63 -17.81 -3.56
CA LEU A 163 -17.07 -16.46 -3.55
C LEU A 163 -15.59 -16.53 -3.22
N ASP A 164 -14.78 -16.72 -4.25
CA ASP A 164 -13.33 -16.86 -4.15
C ASP A 164 -12.68 -15.75 -4.98
N ILE A 165 -12.09 -14.76 -4.31
CA ILE A 165 -11.52 -13.56 -4.91
C ILE A 165 -10.01 -13.65 -4.77
N TYR A 166 -9.28 -13.52 -5.89
CA TYR A 166 -7.83 -13.53 -5.87
C TYR A 166 -7.25 -12.26 -6.50
N GLY A 167 -6.26 -11.66 -5.84
CA GLY A 167 -5.44 -10.58 -6.36
C GLY A 167 -3.98 -10.96 -6.35
N ALA A 168 -3.35 -10.96 -7.53
CA ALA A 168 -1.94 -11.30 -7.69
C ALA A 168 -1.11 -10.09 -8.12
N LEU A 169 0.09 -9.97 -7.53
CA LEU A 169 1.06 -8.96 -7.90
C LEU A 169 2.47 -9.58 -7.94
N PRO A 170 3.29 -9.31 -8.97
CA PRO A 170 4.67 -9.75 -8.99
C PRO A 170 5.44 -9.15 -7.81
N VAL A 171 6.22 -9.95 -7.09
CA VAL A 171 7.03 -9.50 -5.94
C VAL A 171 8.02 -8.41 -6.34
N ALA A 172 8.54 -8.46 -7.57
CA ALA A 172 9.40 -7.42 -8.15
C ALA A 172 8.74 -6.03 -8.23
N SER A 173 7.40 -5.97 -8.18
CA SER A 173 6.65 -4.71 -8.10
C SER A 173 6.68 -4.10 -6.70
N LEU A 174 6.88 -4.89 -5.64
CA LEU A 174 6.96 -4.37 -4.28
C LEU A 174 8.30 -3.66 -4.04
N THR A 175 8.34 -2.74 -3.08
CA THR A 175 9.62 -2.19 -2.62
C THR A 175 10.38 -3.28 -1.86
N PRO A 176 11.65 -3.60 -2.23
CA PRO A 176 12.44 -4.60 -1.53
C PRO A 176 12.63 -4.30 -0.05
N MET A 177 12.92 -5.33 0.75
CA MET A 177 13.19 -5.20 2.18
C MET A 177 12.08 -4.48 2.99
N THR A 178 10.85 -4.52 2.48
CA THR A 178 9.70 -3.82 3.06
C THR A 178 8.59 -4.83 3.32
N PRO A 179 8.08 -4.97 4.56
CA PRO A 179 6.90 -5.78 4.82
C PRO A 179 5.64 -5.11 4.28
N TYR A 180 4.67 -5.90 3.85
CA TYR A 180 3.40 -5.41 3.30
C TYR A 180 2.20 -6.05 3.98
N ALA A 181 1.05 -5.40 3.87
CA ALA A 181 -0.26 -5.92 4.22
C ALA A 181 -1.21 -5.79 3.02
N ALA A 182 -2.02 -6.83 2.80
CA ALA A 182 -3.04 -6.87 1.77
C ALA A 182 -4.42 -6.50 2.36
N PHE A 183 -5.22 -5.75 1.62
CA PHE A 183 -6.54 -5.31 2.05
C PHE A 183 -7.57 -5.46 0.93
N LEU A 184 -8.68 -6.13 1.22
CA LEU A 184 -9.85 -6.11 0.35
C LEU A 184 -10.60 -4.79 0.59
N VAL A 185 -10.83 -4.00 -0.46
CA VAL A 185 -11.57 -2.73 -0.41
C VAL A 185 -12.91 -2.90 -1.10
N TYR A 186 -13.99 -2.71 -0.35
CA TYR A 186 -15.34 -3.07 -0.79
C TYR A 186 -16.43 -2.22 -0.13
N ASP A 187 -17.65 -2.31 -0.65
CA ASP A 187 -18.88 -1.84 -0.03
C ASP A 187 -20.02 -2.84 -0.30
N THR A 188 -21.25 -2.48 0.05
CA THR A 188 -22.45 -3.27 -0.28
C THR A 188 -23.48 -2.48 -1.04
N ALA A 189 -24.23 -3.17 -1.90
CA ALA A 189 -25.34 -2.62 -2.66
C ALA A 189 -26.41 -2.03 -1.73
N ALA A 190 -26.90 -0.83 -2.08
CA ALA A 190 -27.94 -0.12 -1.34
C ALA A 190 -29.30 -0.84 -1.40
N GLU A 191 -29.55 -1.59 -2.47
CA GLU A 191 -30.77 -2.39 -2.67
C GLU A 191 -30.81 -3.66 -1.79
N GLY A 192 -29.73 -3.95 -1.07
CA GLY A 192 -29.61 -5.07 -0.14
C GLY A 192 -28.51 -6.05 -0.51
N HIS A 193 -28.03 -6.77 0.50
CA HIS A 193 -26.99 -7.79 0.40
C HIS A 193 -27.39 -9.04 1.19
N ARG A 194 -26.78 -10.18 0.88
CA ARG A 194 -27.03 -11.47 1.55
C ARG A 194 -25.74 -12.31 1.58
N GLY A 195 -25.58 -13.12 2.62
CA GLY A 195 -24.54 -14.16 2.69
C GLY A 195 -23.13 -13.61 2.90
N LEU A 196 -23.00 -12.37 3.36
CA LEU A 196 -21.73 -11.69 3.59
C LEU A 196 -21.33 -11.65 5.08
N SER A 197 -22.20 -12.12 5.98
CA SER A 197 -21.96 -12.21 7.42
C SER A 197 -21.45 -13.59 7.82
N TYR A 198 -22.15 -14.63 7.36
CA TYR A 198 -21.90 -16.05 7.56
C TYR A 198 -22.26 -16.80 6.27
N PRO A 199 -21.68 -17.97 5.96
CA PRO A 199 -20.80 -18.85 6.76
C PRO A 199 -19.34 -18.39 6.86
N ASP A 200 -18.46 -19.23 7.43
CA ASP A 200 -17.02 -19.00 7.62
C ASP A 200 -16.37 -18.39 6.37
N GLN A 201 -15.61 -17.32 6.59
CA GLN A 201 -14.89 -16.60 5.54
C GLN A 201 -13.43 -16.57 5.93
N GLU A 202 -12.59 -16.78 4.94
CA GLU A 202 -11.17 -16.84 5.11
C GLU A 202 -10.48 -15.81 4.22
N ALA A 203 -9.48 -15.15 4.78
CA ALA A 203 -8.52 -14.41 3.98
C ALA A 203 -7.12 -15.00 4.16
N ALA A 204 -6.38 -15.11 3.06
CA ALA A 204 -5.02 -15.59 3.06
C ALA A 204 -4.12 -14.73 2.18
N VAL A 205 -2.83 -14.73 2.51
CA VAL A 205 -1.77 -14.17 1.68
C VAL A 205 -0.74 -15.25 1.45
N SER A 206 -0.37 -15.48 0.20
CA SER A 206 0.69 -16.39 -0.20
C SER A 206 1.83 -15.65 -0.92
N LEU A 207 3.04 -16.17 -0.78
CA LEU A 207 4.26 -15.69 -1.40
C LEU A 207 4.94 -16.88 -2.08
N GLY A 208 5.12 -16.83 -3.39
CA GLY A 208 5.72 -17.94 -4.14
C GLY A 208 4.94 -19.26 -4.00
N GLY A 209 3.61 -19.17 -3.92
CA GLY A 209 2.72 -20.33 -3.72
C GLY A 209 2.66 -20.86 -2.28
N ARG A 210 3.43 -20.31 -1.34
CA ARG A 210 3.36 -20.68 0.08
C ARG A 210 2.50 -19.68 0.85
N VAL A 211 1.50 -20.19 1.58
CA VAL A 211 0.68 -19.35 2.49
C VAL A 211 1.55 -18.82 3.63
N VAL A 212 1.58 -17.50 3.79
CA VAL A 212 2.34 -16.77 4.84
C VAL A 212 1.44 -16.13 5.89
N ALA A 213 0.17 -15.92 5.57
CA ALA A 213 -0.86 -15.47 6.51
C ALA A 213 -2.21 -16.12 6.13
N ARG A 214 -3.01 -16.48 7.14
CA ARG A 214 -4.36 -17.04 7.01
C ARG A 214 -5.18 -16.63 8.23
N HIS A 215 -6.37 -16.09 8.01
CA HIS A 215 -7.22 -15.56 9.06
C HIS A 215 -8.69 -15.81 8.76
N ASP A 216 -9.44 -16.15 9.81
CA ASP A 216 -10.90 -16.09 9.78
C ASP A 216 -11.32 -14.62 9.79
N VAL A 217 -12.22 -14.25 8.88
CA VAL A 217 -12.69 -12.88 8.68
C VAL A 217 -14.22 -12.85 8.57
N CYS A 218 -14.81 -11.67 8.77
CA CYS A 218 -16.23 -11.47 8.54
C CYS A 218 -16.46 -10.08 7.94
N ILE A 219 -16.77 -9.99 6.65
CA ILE A 219 -16.90 -8.69 5.96
C ILE A 219 -18.22 -7.96 6.28
N ARG A 220 -19.25 -8.64 6.78
CA ARG A 220 -20.47 -7.98 7.27
C ARG A 220 -20.91 -8.57 8.60
N PRO A 221 -20.27 -8.21 9.71
CA PRO A 221 -20.67 -8.74 11.01
C PRO A 221 -22.13 -8.39 11.32
N ASP A 222 -22.91 -9.41 11.62
CA ASP A 222 -24.29 -9.32 12.11
C ASP A 222 -24.48 -10.34 13.23
N ASP A 223 -24.52 -9.86 14.47
CA ASP A 223 -24.60 -10.73 15.66
C ASP A 223 -25.92 -11.52 15.74
N ALA A 224 -27.00 -11.04 15.09
CA ALA A 224 -28.27 -11.75 15.06
C ALA A 224 -28.24 -12.90 14.05
N GLU A 225 -27.60 -12.70 12.89
CA GLU A 225 -27.33 -13.78 11.93
C GLU A 225 -26.30 -14.78 12.47
N ALA A 226 -25.29 -14.32 13.21
CA ALA A 226 -24.30 -15.17 13.86
C ALA A 226 -24.96 -16.24 14.72
N ARG A 227 -25.85 -15.83 15.64
CA ARG A 227 -26.52 -16.73 16.58
C ARG A 227 -27.26 -17.88 15.87
N LYS A 228 -27.85 -17.62 14.70
CA LYS A 228 -28.53 -18.67 13.91
C LYS A 228 -27.60 -19.78 13.44
N PHE A 229 -26.32 -19.47 13.21
CA PHE A 229 -25.30 -20.44 12.78
C PHE A 229 -24.56 -21.08 13.96
N TRP A 230 -24.36 -20.34 15.07
CA TRP A 230 -23.62 -20.82 16.24
C TRP A 230 -24.49 -21.55 17.30
N ASP A 231 -25.81 -21.40 17.27
CA ASP A 231 -26.72 -22.04 18.25
C ASP A 231 -27.04 -23.52 17.92
N GLU A 232 -26.30 -24.18 17.01
CA GLU A 232 -26.41 -25.64 16.83
C GLU A 232 -25.71 -26.39 17.99
N PRO A 233 -26.38 -27.34 18.67
CA PRO A 233 -25.83 -28.03 19.83
C PRO A 233 -24.75 -29.04 19.41
N GLY A 234 -23.51 -28.58 19.31
CA GLY A 234 -22.35 -29.43 19.00
C GLY A 234 -21.03 -28.73 18.62
N GLY A 235 -21.02 -27.41 18.42
CA GLY A 235 -19.81 -26.65 18.08
C GLY A 235 -18.94 -26.38 19.29
N GLY A 236 -17.71 -26.90 19.29
CA GLY A 236 -16.76 -26.81 20.39
C GLY A 236 -16.29 -25.39 20.74
N ASP A 237 -15.93 -25.27 22.01
CA ASP A 237 -15.22 -24.16 22.64
C ASP A 237 -13.94 -23.81 21.85
N HIS A 238 -13.70 -22.52 21.57
CA HIS A 238 -12.54 -21.92 20.88
C HIS A 238 -12.58 -21.76 19.35
N HIS A 239 -13.53 -20.97 18.81
CA HIS A 239 -13.23 -20.19 17.60
C HIS A 239 -12.70 -18.82 18.02
N GLU A 240 -11.48 -18.47 17.55
CA GLU A 240 -10.95 -17.11 17.70
C GLU A 240 -11.92 -16.13 17.02
N GLU A 241 -12.17 -14.97 17.63
CA GLU A 241 -13.15 -14.03 17.05
C GLU A 241 -12.69 -13.61 15.65
N PRO A 242 -13.54 -13.75 14.60
CA PRO A 242 -13.15 -13.44 13.25
C PRO A 242 -12.78 -11.97 13.12
N ARG A 243 -11.78 -11.67 12.31
CA ARG A 243 -11.37 -10.29 12.08
C ARG A 243 -12.50 -9.51 11.42
N ARG A 244 -12.69 -8.27 11.88
CA ARG A 244 -13.77 -7.38 11.43
C ARG A 244 -13.20 -6.27 10.53
N PRO A 245 -13.99 -5.79 9.55
CA PRO A 245 -13.56 -4.75 8.63
C PRO A 245 -13.55 -3.40 9.34
N ARG A 246 -12.80 -2.45 8.77
CA ARG A 246 -12.78 -1.06 9.19
C ARG A 246 -13.45 -0.18 8.14
N ARG A 247 -14.21 0.83 8.58
CA ARG A 247 -14.71 1.89 7.70
C ARG A 247 -13.61 2.93 7.47
N ARG A 248 -13.33 3.24 6.21
CA ARG A 248 -12.38 4.28 5.78
C ARG A 248 -13.05 5.66 5.76
N GLU A 249 -12.23 6.70 5.76
CA GLU A 249 -12.68 8.10 5.65
C GLU A 249 -13.33 8.42 4.30
N ASP A 250 -12.89 7.75 3.22
CA ASP A 250 -13.52 7.83 1.88
C ASP A 250 -14.85 7.05 1.79
N GLY A 251 -15.25 6.43 2.90
CA GLY A 251 -16.46 5.65 3.02
C GLY A 251 -16.35 4.25 2.41
N TRP A 252 -15.21 3.75 1.96
CA TRP A 252 -15.10 2.33 1.64
C TRP A 252 -14.95 1.51 2.93
N TRP A 253 -15.34 0.23 2.91
CA TRP A 253 -14.87 -0.73 3.90
C TRP A 253 -13.54 -1.31 3.46
N GLU A 254 -12.69 -1.64 4.42
CA GLU A 254 -11.49 -2.43 4.18
C GLU A 254 -11.40 -3.61 5.15
N MET A 255 -10.98 -4.76 4.64
CA MET A 255 -10.65 -5.94 5.43
C MET A 255 -9.16 -6.25 5.25
N GLU A 256 -8.39 -6.31 6.34
CA GLU A 256 -7.00 -6.77 6.28
C GLU A 256 -6.98 -8.28 6.01
N MET A 257 -6.47 -8.66 4.84
CA MET A 257 -6.43 -10.06 4.39
C MET A 257 -5.25 -10.82 4.99
N GLY A 258 -4.17 -10.10 5.31
CA GLY A 258 -2.97 -10.68 5.89
C GLY A 258 -1.74 -9.82 5.63
N ARG A 259 -0.63 -10.20 6.27
CA ARG A 259 0.66 -9.53 6.13
C ARG A 259 1.67 -10.48 5.52
N LEU A 260 2.49 -9.93 4.64
CA LEU A 260 3.64 -10.64 4.08
C LEU A 260 4.93 -10.07 4.69
N PRO A 261 5.90 -10.95 4.99
CA PRO A 261 7.19 -10.52 5.49
C PRO A 261 7.94 -9.71 4.41
N SER A 262 8.95 -8.98 4.87
CA SER A 262 9.88 -8.31 3.99
C SER A 262 10.51 -9.31 3.01
N THR A 263 10.37 -9.06 1.70
CA THR A 263 11.01 -9.87 0.66
C THR A 263 12.49 -9.49 0.54
N ALA A 264 13.36 -10.48 0.32
CA ALA A 264 14.80 -10.24 0.20
C ALA A 264 15.10 -9.39 -1.04
N ALA A 265 16.13 -8.54 -0.96
CA ALA A 265 16.72 -7.95 -2.16
C ALA A 265 17.30 -9.12 -2.98
N SER A 266 16.77 -9.35 -4.18
CA SER A 266 17.04 -10.52 -5.02
C SER A 266 18.53 -10.88 -5.04
N GLY A 267 18.90 -11.91 -4.28
CA GLY A 267 20.26 -12.44 -4.27
C GLY A 267 20.41 -13.46 -5.38
N GLY A 268 20.94 -13.03 -6.53
CA GLY A 268 21.65 -13.87 -7.51
C GLY A 268 20.99 -15.14 -8.05
N GLY A 269 19.68 -15.36 -7.83
CA GLY A 269 18.91 -16.43 -8.47
C GLY A 269 18.25 -15.92 -9.74
N GLU A 270 18.07 -16.82 -10.72
CA GLU A 270 17.19 -16.59 -11.87
C GLU A 270 15.86 -15.98 -11.36
N PRO A 271 15.34 -14.92 -12.00
CA PRO A 271 14.07 -14.34 -11.60
C PRO A 271 12.95 -15.36 -11.87
N GLY A 272 12.67 -16.21 -10.89
CA GLY A 272 11.35 -16.80 -10.80
C GLY A 272 10.36 -15.64 -10.71
N GLU A 273 9.30 -15.70 -11.52
CA GLU A 273 8.16 -14.79 -11.43
C GLU A 273 7.40 -15.05 -10.12
N GLU A 274 8.04 -14.76 -8.99
CA GLU A 274 7.44 -14.94 -7.68
C GLU A 274 6.34 -13.90 -7.54
N GLU A 275 5.14 -14.37 -7.21
CA GLU A 275 3.97 -13.53 -6.98
C GLU A 275 3.59 -13.55 -5.51
N VAL A 276 3.06 -12.41 -5.06
CA VAL A 276 2.22 -12.36 -3.88
C VAL A 276 0.78 -12.49 -4.33
N VAL A 277 0.03 -13.38 -3.70
CA VAL A 277 -1.41 -13.57 -3.95
C VAL A 277 -2.17 -13.35 -2.65
N ALA A 278 -3.12 -12.42 -2.68
CA ALA A 278 -4.10 -12.25 -1.62
C ALA A 278 -5.41 -12.92 -2.05
N SER A 279 -5.94 -13.82 -1.22
CA SER A 279 -7.20 -14.53 -1.46
C SER A 279 -8.23 -14.22 -0.38
N PHE A 280 -9.49 -14.13 -0.79
CA PHE A 280 -10.66 -14.08 0.09
C PHE A 280 -11.66 -15.13 -0.38
N GLU A 281 -12.08 -16.00 0.53
CA GLU A 281 -12.96 -17.13 0.23
C GLU A 281 -14.12 -17.14 1.22
N VAL A 282 -15.34 -17.37 0.74
CA VAL A 282 -16.49 -17.68 1.61
C VAL A 282 -16.81 -19.15 1.49
N LEU A 283 -16.55 -19.90 2.56
CA LEU A 283 -16.66 -21.35 2.59
C LEU A 283 -18.14 -21.77 2.51
N GLY A 284 -18.45 -22.75 1.65
CA GLY A 284 -19.79 -23.32 1.54
C GLY A 284 -20.71 -22.64 0.51
N TRP A 285 -21.71 -23.40 0.06
CA TRP A 285 -22.48 -23.15 -1.16
C TRP A 285 -23.72 -22.24 -0.98
N TYR A 286 -23.68 -21.33 -0.01
CA TYR A 286 -24.82 -20.44 0.28
C TYR A 286 -24.91 -19.27 -0.73
N PRO A 287 -26.12 -18.86 -1.17
CA PRO A 287 -26.27 -17.72 -2.07
C PRO A 287 -25.78 -16.40 -1.46
N LYS A 288 -24.95 -15.68 -2.23
CA LYS A 288 -24.28 -14.43 -1.87
C LYS A 288 -24.59 -13.37 -2.90
N ARG A 289 -24.91 -12.16 -2.46
CA ARG A 289 -25.18 -11.01 -3.36
C ARG A 289 -24.92 -9.67 -2.70
N GLY A 290 -24.76 -8.65 -3.53
CA GLY A 290 -24.67 -7.25 -3.13
C GLY A 290 -23.31 -6.86 -2.57
N LEU A 291 -22.26 -7.66 -2.74
CA LEU A 291 -20.87 -7.25 -2.47
C LEU A 291 -20.38 -6.36 -3.62
N ILE A 292 -19.83 -5.18 -3.32
CA ILE A 292 -19.25 -4.27 -4.31
C ILE A 292 -17.74 -4.19 -4.06
N ILE A 293 -16.92 -4.68 -4.99
CA ILE A 293 -15.46 -4.69 -4.85
C ILE A 293 -14.88 -3.50 -5.61
N GLU A 294 -14.16 -2.63 -4.90
CA GLU A 294 -13.29 -1.64 -5.55
C GLU A 294 -12.00 -2.29 -6.04
N GLY A 295 -11.38 -3.12 -5.18
CA GLY A 295 -10.10 -3.75 -5.48
C GLY A 295 -9.41 -4.37 -4.27
N ILE A 296 -8.16 -4.80 -4.48
CA ILE A 296 -7.24 -5.24 -3.43
C ILE A 296 -6.05 -4.28 -3.35
N GLU A 297 -5.72 -3.80 -2.15
CA GLU A 297 -4.56 -2.95 -1.89
C GLU A 297 -3.41 -3.72 -1.25
N PHE A 298 -2.19 -3.46 -1.71
CA PHE A 298 -0.95 -3.84 -1.03
C PHE A 298 -0.28 -2.57 -0.49
N ARG A 299 -0.17 -2.48 0.84
CA ARG A 299 0.39 -1.30 1.52
C ARG A 299 1.58 -1.69 2.40
N PRO A 300 2.67 -0.91 2.42
CA PRO A 300 3.78 -1.12 3.34
C PRO A 300 3.30 -1.11 4.79
N VAL A 301 3.82 -2.03 5.60
CA VAL A 301 3.61 -1.98 7.06
C VAL A 301 4.60 -0.98 7.63
N VAL A 302 4.10 0.20 8.00
CA VAL A 302 4.89 1.18 8.73
C VAL A 302 4.80 0.83 10.22
N GLU A 303 5.92 0.43 10.82
CA GLU A 303 5.99 0.32 12.27
C GLU A 303 5.74 1.72 12.87
N SER A 304 4.68 1.85 13.65
CA SER A 304 4.52 3.01 14.51
C SER A 304 5.61 2.94 15.56
N SER A 305 6.66 3.75 15.40
CA SER A 305 7.65 3.99 16.45
C SER A 305 6.90 4.54 17.66
N THR A 306 6.71 3.70 18.67
CA THR A 306 6.29 4.06 20.03
C THR A 306 7.28 5.02 20.66
#